data_AF-M0M2I6-F1
#
_entry.id   AF-M0M2I6-F1
#
_cell.length_a   1.000
_cell.length_b   1.000
_cell.length_c   1.000
_cell.angle_alpha   90.00
_cell.angle_beta   90.00
_cell.angle_gamma   90.00
#
_symmetry.space_group_name_H-M   'P 1'
#
loop_
_entity.id
_entity.type
_entity.pdbx_description
1 polymer ?
#
loop_
_entity_poly.entity_id
_entity_poly.type
_entity_poly.pdbx_seq_one_letter_code
_entity_poly.pdbx_strand_id
1 'polypeptide(L)' 'MNDDSRRAAAICTDCGNVFAVQVRADGTVRPIGTGVTCSCGSDSFDVLDGTPTLEDGQDRTEA' A
#
# COMPACT_ATOMS: atom_id res chain seq x y z
N MET A 1 20.88 -2.58 -7.69
CA MET A 1 19.72 -3.49 -7.79
C MET A 1 18.51 -2.69 -7.35
N ASN A 2 17.69 -2.19 -8.28
CA ASN A 2 16.43 -1.52 -7.90
C ASN A 2 15.46 -2.63 -7.48
N ASP A 3 15.23 -2.73 -6.18
CA ASP A 3 14.07 -3.43 -5.63
C ASP A 3 12.86 -2.60 -6.08
N ASP A 4 12.26 -2.95 -7.22
CA ASP A 4 11.04 -2.31 -7.75
C ASP A 4 9.83 -2.73 -6.91
N SER A 5 9.91 -2.34 -5.64
CA SER A 5 8.98 -2.70 -4.61
C SER A 5 8.56 -1.43 -3.90
N ARG A 6 7.34 -0.96 -4.16
CA ARG A 6 6.80 0.22 -3.49
C ARG A 6 6.25 -0.13 -2.11
N ARG A 7 6.24 0.84 -1.20
CA ARG A 7 5.57 0.71 0.10
C ARG A 7 4.15 1.27 -0.03
N ALA A 8 3.17 0.56 0.50
CA ALA A 8 1.77 0.98 0.54
C ALA A 8 1.13 0.57 1.88
N ALA A 9 -0.09 1.04 2.13
CA ALA A 9 -0.92 0.52 3.20
C ALA A 9 -1.88 -0.52 2.63
N ALA A 10 -2.23 -1.55 3.40
CA ALA A 10 -3.29 -2.48 3.04
C ALA A 10 -4.24 -2.68 4.22
N ILE A 11 -5.50 -2.99 3.90
CA ILE A 11 -6.54 -3.35 4.86
C ILE A 11 -6.86 -4.83 4.74
N CYS A 12 -7.00 -5.51 5.87
CA CYS A 12 -7.51 -6.88 5.91
C CYS A 12 -9.03 -6.86 5.64
N THR A 13 -9.48 -7.60 4.64
CA THR A 13 -10.90 -7.64 4.27
C THR A 13 -11.78 -8.41 5.26
N ASP A 14 -11.17 -9.20 6.15
CA ASP A 14 -11.85 -10.03 7.14
C ASP A 14 -12.11 -9.29 8.46
N CYS A 15 -11.10 -8.59 8.99
CA CYS A 15 -11.19 -7.89 10.28
C CYS A 15 -11.05 -6.36 10.20
N GLY A 16 -10.73 -5.80 9.03
CA GLY A 16 -10.56 -4.36 8.84
C GLY A 16 -9.25 -3.76 9.38
N ASN A 17 -8.30 -4.59 9.83
CA ASN A 17 -7.03 -4.09 10.36
C ASN A 17 -6.14 -3.52 9.25
N VAL A 18 -5.41 -2.43 9.52
CA VAL A 18 -4.56 -1.73 8.53
C VAL A 18 -3.08 -1.92 8.87
N PHE A 19 -2.25 -2.22 7.88
CA PHE A 19 -0.81 -2.42 8.04
C PHE A 19 0.00 -1.98 6.82
N ALA A 20 1.28 -1.72 7.04
CA ALA A 20 2.22 -1.41 5.99
C ALA A 20 2.59 -2.67 5.20
N VAL A 21 2.52 -2.58 3.87
CA VAL A 21 2.86 -3.65 2.94
C VAL A 21 3.89 -3.17 1.91
N GLN A 22 4.66 -4.11 1.39
CA GLN A 22 5.51 -3.93 0.23
C GLN A 22 4.80 -4.56 -0.97
N VAL A 23 4.60 -3.78 -2.03
CA VAL A 23 4.02 -4.23 -3.29
C VAL A 23 5.14 -4.34 -4.31
N ARG A 24 5.43 -5.55 -4.77
CA ARG A 24 6.43 -5.82 -5.81
C ARG A 24 5.90 -5.45 -7.19
N ALA A 25 6.80 -5.26 -8.16
CA ALA A 25 6.48 -5.04 -9.57
C ALA A 25 5.49 -6.08 -10.16
N ASP A 26 5.56 -7.32 -9.69
CA ASP A 26 4.67 -8.43 -10.11
C ASP A 26 3.25 -8.34 -9.50
N GLY A 27 2.99 -7.32 -8.67
CA GLY A 27 1.72 -7.16 -7.94
C GLY A 27 1.66 -7.96 -6.64
N THR A 28 2.70 -8.73 -6.30
CA THR A 28 2.76 -9.45 -5.02
C THR A 28 2.78 -8.47 -3.85
N VAL A 29 1.83 -8.62 -2.91
CA VAL A 29 1.73 -7.83 -1.69
C VAL A 29 2.32 -8.61 -0.52
N ARG A 30 3.22 -7.98 0.24
CA ARG A 30 3.89 -8.63 1.38
C ARG A 30 3.89 -7.71 2.61
N PRO A 31 3.32 -8.11 3.75
CA PRO A 31 3.35 -7.30 4.97
C PRO A 31 4.78 -6.98 5.41
N ILE A 32 4.97 -5.78 5.93
CA ILE A 32 6.25 -5.31 6.47
C ILE A 32 6.22 -5.48 7.99
N GLY A 33 7.11 -6.31 8.52
CA GLY A 33 7.32 -6.48 9.96
C GLY A 33 6.36 -7.45 10.66
N THR A 34 5.19 -7.71 10.09
CA THR A 34 4.34 -8.86 10.43
C THR A 34 4.60 -9.99 9.43
N GLY A 35 4.25 -11.23 9.76
CA GLY A 35 4.48 -12.39 8.87
C GLY A 35 3.69 -12.31 7.56
N VAL A 36 3.36 -13.47 6.98
CA VAL A 36 2.56 -13.53 5.74
C VAL A 36 1.05 -13.34 5.96
N THR A 37 0.58 -13.33 7.21
CA THR A 37 -0.85 -13.30 7.57
C THR A 37 -1.20 -12.17 8.54
N CYS A 38 -2.47 -11.77 8.52
CA CYS A 38 -3.05 -10.86 9.48
C CYS A 38 -3.09 -11.50 10.88
N SER A 39 -3.16 -10.69 11.94
CA SER A 39 -3.35 -11.18 13.30
C SER A 39 -4.67 -11.94 13.52
N CYS A 40 -5.67 -11.75 12.65
CA CYS A 40 -6.90 -12.55 12.68
C CYS A 40 -6.76 -13.92 12.01
N GLY A 41 -5.64 -14.20 11.33
CA GLY A 41 -5.41 -15.44 10.59
C GLY A 41 -5.72 -15.36 9.09
N SER A 42 -6.31 -14.26 8.60
CA SER A 42 -6.59 -14.07 7.17
C SER A 42 -5.34 -13.63 6.39
N ASP A 43 -5.23 -14.07 5.13
CA ASP A 43 -4.24 -13.64 4.13
C ASP A 43 -4.85 -12.76 3.03
N SER A 44 -6.12 -12.39 3.17
CA SER A 44 -6.82 -11.52 2.21
C SER A 44 -6.61 -10.04 2.54
N PHE A 45 -5.99 -9.33 1.60
CA PHE A 45 -5.58 -7.94 1.76
C PHE A 45 -5.99 -7.10 0.55
N ASP A 46 -6.54 -5.93 0.82
CA ASP A 46 -6.80 -4.91 -0.20
C ASP A 46 -5.79 -3.77 -0.03
N VAL A 47 -5.02 -3.48 -1.08
CA VAL A 47 -4.02 -2.41 -1.04
C VAL A 47 -4.75 -1.08 -1.14
N LEU A 48 -4.61 -0.27 -0.09
CA LEU A 48 -5.06 1.11 -0.11
C LEU A 48 -4.08 1.86 -1.03
N ASP A 49 -4.47 2.05 -2.28
CA ASP A 49 -3.70 2.86 -3.20
C ASP A 49 -3.75 4.30 -2.73
N GLY A 50 -2.72 4.68 -1.98
CA GLY A 50 -2.50 6.05 -1.57
C GLY A 50 -2.00 6.88 -2.74
N THR A 51 -2.56 6.75 -3.94
CA THR A 51 -2.58 7.89 -4.85
C THR A 51 -3.38 8.94 -4.10
N PRO A 52 -2.75 10.00 -3.55
CA PRO A 52 -3.55 11.16 -3.30
C PRO A 52 -4.09 11.49 -4.69
N THR A 53 -5.40 11.34 -4.87
CA THR A 53 -6.08 12.00 -5.97
C THR A 53 -5.89 13.47 -5.69
N LEU A 54 -4.74 13.99 -6.09
CA LEU A 54 -4.43 15.41 -6.22
C LEU A 54 -5.27 15.88 -7.41
N GLU A 55 -6.58 15.82 -7.28
CA GLU A 55 -7.46 16.70 -8.03
C GLU A 55 -7.31 18.08 -7.38
N ASP A 56 -6.33 18.85 -7.84
CA ASP A 56 -6.48 20.28 -8.16
C ASP A 56 -5.15 20.86 -8.63
N GLY A 57 -5.15 21.43 -9.83
CA GLY A 57 -4.04 22.23 -10.33
C GLY A 57 -4.23 23.70 -9.97
N GLN A 58 -3.15 24.40 -9.61
CA GLN A 58 -3.02 25.82 -9.95
C GLN A 58 -1.56 26.30 -9.84
N ASP A 59 -1.01 26.58 -11.02
CA ASP A 59 -0.29 27.81 -11.37
C ASP A 59 0.39 28.60 -10.23
N ARG A 60 1.72 28.50 -10.17
CA ARG A 60 2.58 29.67 -9.88
C ARG A 60 3.78 29.65 -10.80
N THR A 61 3.63 30.31 -11.94
CA THR A 61 4.78 30.96 -12.59
C THR A 61 5.01 32.28 -11.87
N GLU A 62 6.16 32.44 -11.22
CA GLU A 62 6.71 33.73 -10.79
C GLU A 62 8.21 33.68 -11.15
N ALA A 63 8.57 34.10 -12.37
CA ALA A 63 8.94 35.45 -12.82
C ALA A 63 10.37 35.84 -12.43
#